data_AF-A0A957LEV7-F1
#
_entry.id   AF-A0A957LEV7-F1
#
_cell.length_a   1.000
_cell.length_b   1.000
_cell.length_c   1.000
_cell.angle_alpha   90.00
_cell.angle_beta   90.00
_cell.angle_gamma   90.00
#
_symmetry.space_group_name_H-M   'P 1'
#
loop_
_entity.id
_entity.type
_entity.pdbx_description
1 polymer ?
#
loop_
_entity_poly.entity_id
_entity_poly.type
_entity_poly.pdbx_seq_one_letter_code
_entity_poly.pdbx_strand_id
1 'polypeptide(L)' 'MDLLPALTITPKSGQEPFTDNGQPLPLTLLDFWQWSSSDLVNNALRGVLAEFIVASALGCQTPTRTEWDAYDLQT' A
#
# COMPACT_ATOMS: atom_id res chain seq x y z
N MET A 1 13.87 -27.35 -5.79
CA MET A 1 13.83 -25.90 -5.52
C MET A 1 12.64 -25.71 -4.62
N ASP A 2 12.88 -25.50 -3.32
CA ASP A 2 11.77 -25.33 -2.37
C ASP A 2 11.11 -23.98 -2.65
N LEU A 3 9.81 -24.01 -2.88
CA LEU A 3 9.01 -22.81 -3.09
C LEU A 3 8.77 -22.16 -1.73
N LEU A 4 9.13 -20.89 -1.60
CA LEU A 4 8.77 -20.09 -0.43
C LEU A 4 7.26 -19.79 -0.47
N PRO A 5 6.59 -19.76 0.68
CA PRO A 5 5.17 -19.41 0.75
C PRO A 5 4.96 -17.95 0.32
N ALA A 6 3.77 -17.66 -0.20
CA ALA A 6 3.34 -16.30 -0.47
C ALA A 6 3.32 -15.47 0.83
N LEU A 7 3.71 -14.20 0.74
CA LEU A 7 3.64 -13.28 1.86
C LEU A 7 2.18 -12.88 2.12
N THR A 8 1.74 -12.99 3.38
CA THR A 8 0.46 -12.44 3.80
C THR A 8 0.64 -10.95 4.08
N ILE A 9 0.04 -10.11 3.23
CA ILE A 9 0.06 -8.65 3.41
C ILE A 9 -1.08 -8.24 4.32
N THR A 10 -0.78 -7.40 5.31
CA THR A 10 -1.78 -6.80 6.20
C THR A 10 -1.72 -5.28 6.10
N PRO A 11 -2.86 -4.57 6.16
CA PRO A 11 -2.89 -3.12 6.21
C PRO A 11 -2.00 -2.61 7.35
N LYS A 12 -1.21 -1.58 7.05
CA LYS A 12 -0.41 -0.87 8.05
C LYS A 12 -1.14 0.39 8.49
N SER A 13 -0.94 0.75 9.75
CA SER A 13 -1.53 1.95 10.32
C SER A 13 -0.78 3.24 9.94
N GLY A 14 0.47 3.11 9.52
CA GLY A 14 1.40 4.21 9.31
C GLY A 14 2.17 4.60 10.58
N GLN A 15 1.71 4.18 11.77
CA GLN A 15 2.35 4.49 13.06
C GLN A 15 3.53 3.56 13.39
N GLU A 16 3.76 2.53 12.58
CA GLU A 16 4.86 1.59 12.79
C GLU A 16 6.20 2.34 12.64
N PRO A 17 7.10 2.28 13.65
CA PRO A 17 8.42 2.87 13.54
C PRO A 17 9.33 2.01 12.68
N PHE A 18 10.27 2.63 11.97
CA PHE A 18 11.41 1.91 11.42
C PHE A 18 12.27 1.35 12.55
N THR A 19 12.96 0.24 12.33
CA THR A 19 13.85 -0.35 13.34
C THR A 19 15.24 -0.62 12.78
N ASP A 20 16.26 -0.40 13.60
CA ASP A 20 17.64 -0.83 13.36
C ASP A 20 18.05 -1.79 14.49
N ASN A 21 18.37 -3.03 14.14
CA ASN A 21 18.67 -4.11 15.11
C ASN A 21 17.62 -4.23 16.24
N GLY A 22 16.34 -4.06 15.89
CA GLY A 22 15.21 -4.13 16.83
C GLY A 22 15.01 -2.87 17.69
N GLN A 23 15.84 -1.84 17.53
CA GLN A 23 15.64 -0.54 18.20
C GLN A 23 14.81 0.40 17.31
N PRO A 24 13.76 1.04 17.85
CA PRO A 24 12.93 1.95 17.07
C PRO A 24 13.69 3.23 16.70
N LEU A 25 13.50 3.67 15.46
CA LEU A 25 13.97 4.93 14.90
C LEU A 25 12.86 6.00 15.01
N PRO A 26 13.21 7.30 14.92
CA PRO A 26 12.22 8.39 15.03
C PRO A 26 11.33 8.57 13.80
N LEU A 27 11.53 7.76 12.75
CA LEU A 27 10.74 7.78 11.51
C LEU A 27 9.71 6.66 11.53
N THR A 28 8.54 6.94 10.95
CA THR A 28 7.40 6.04 10.87
C THR A 28 7.08 5.69 9.41
N LEU A 29 6.28 4.63 9.21
CA LEU A 29 5.77 4.31 7.86
C LEU A 29 4.97 5.46 7.25
N LEU A 30 4.28 6.27 8.06
CA LEU A 30 3.57 7.46 7.59
C LEU A 30 4.54 8.49 7.01
N ASP A 31 5.69 8.73 7.65
CA ASP A 31 6.71 9.65 7.12
C ASP A 31 7.21 9.17 5.75
N PHE A 32 7.45 7.87 5.61
CA PHE A 32 7.84 7.27 4.34
C PHE A 32 6.75 7.44 3.27
N TRP A 33 5.49 7.12 3.58
CA TRP A 33 4.39 7.26 2.63
C TRP A 33 4.14 8.71 2.20
N GLN A 34 4.26 9.67 3.12
CA GLN A 34 4.19 11.08 2.78
C GLN A 34 5.32 11.46 1.83
N TRP A 35 6.56 11.05 2.12
CA TRP A 35 7.69 11.31 1.24
C TRP A 35 7.54 10.66 -0.15
N SER A 36 7.10 9.40 -0.21
CA SER A 36 6.99 8.63 -1.46
C SER A 36 5.77 9.01 -2.31
N SER A 37 4.70 9.45 -1.65
CA SER A 37 3.36 9.46 -2.27
C SER A 37 2.61 10.78 -2.18
N SER A 38 3.28 11.87 -1.82
CA SER A 38 2.66 13.21 -1.81
C SER A 38 2.37 13.75 -3.22
N ASP A 39 3.16 13.39 -4.23
CA ASP A 39 2.88 13.77 -5.62
C ASP A 39 1.85 12.83 -6.25
N LEU A 40 0.57 13.07 -5.93
CA LEU A 40 -0.54 12.23 -6.37
C LEU A 40 -0.80 12.25 -7.89
N VAL A 41 -0.28 13.24 -8.61
CA VAL A 41 -0.52 13.40 -10.06
C VAL A 41 0.60 12.83 -10.92
N ASN A 42 1.65 12.29 -10.29
CA ASN A 42 2.70 11.60 -11.02
C ASN A 42 2.16 10.39 -11.78
N ASN A 43 2.94 9.92 -12.76
CA ASN A 43 2.51 8.86 -13.66
C ASN A 43 2.23 7.51 -12.97
N ALA A 44 2.87 7.23 -11.83
CA ALA A 44 2.71 5.99 -11.08
C ALA A 44 1.49 6.05 -10.14
N LEU A 45 1.28 7.16 -9.42
CA LEU A 45 0.26 7.26 -8.38
C LEU A 45 -1.09 7.76 -8.88
N ARG A 46 -1.14 8.49 -9.99
CA ARG A 46 -2.42 8.98 -10.53
C ARG A 46 -3.42 7.85 -10.81
N GLY A 47 -2.94 6.71 -11.29
CA GLY A 47 -3.75 5.54 -11.59
C GLY A 47 -4.27 4.88 -10.32
N VAL A 48 -3.38 4.70 -9.34
CA VAL A 48 -3.70 4.13 -8.02
C VAL A 48 -4.73 4.99 -7.28
N LEU A 49 -4.61 6.32 -7.36
CA LEU A 49 -5.60 7.23 -6.78
C LEU A 49 -6.97 7.09 -7.46
N ALA A 50 -7.01 7.02 -8.78
CA ALA A 50 -8.26 6.84 -9.52
C ALA A 50 -8.95 5.51 -9.16
N GLU A 51 -8.18 4.42 -9.09
CA GLU A 51 -8.64 3.11 -8.63
C GLU A 51 -9.23 3.19 -7.22
N PHE A 52 -8.52 3.81 -6.27
CA PHE A 52 -8.99 3.99 -4.89
C PHE A 52 -10.32 4.76 -4.81
N ILE A 53 -10.48 5.82 -5.61
CA ILE A 53 -11.74 6.60 -5.67
C ILE A 53 -12.89 5.72 -6.17
N VAL A 54 -12.68 4.96 -7.24
CA VAL A 54 -13.71 4.07 -7.81
C VAL A 54 -14.05 2.94 -6.83
N ALA A 55 -13.04 2.30 -6.22
CA ALA A 55 -13.22 1.25 -5.22
C ALA A 55 -14.06 1.75 -4.04
N SER A 56 -13.75 2.96 -3.55
CA SER A 56 -14.48 3.62 -2.47
C SER A 56 -15.94 3.87 -2.85
N ALA A 57 -16.20 4.35 -4.07
CA ALA A 57 -17.55 4.60 -4.56
C ALA A 57 -18.37 3.32 -4.74
N LEU A 58 -17.72 2.21 -5.09
CA LEU A 58 -18.36 0.90 -5.27
C LEU A 58 -18.49 0.10 -3.96
N GLY A 59 -17.87 0.56 -2.87
CA GLY A 59 -17.83 -0.19 -1.61
C GLY A 59 -16.94 -1.44 -1.66
N CYS A 60 -15.99 -1.51 -2.59
CA CYS A 60 -15.00 -2.58 -2.65
C CYS A 60 -14.02 -2.42 -1.47
N GLN A 61 -14.15 -3.27 -0.44
CA GLN A 61 -13.35 -3.18 0.79
C GLN A 61 -12.19 -4.18 0.80
N THR A 62 -11.33 -4.17 -0.23
CA THR A 62 -10.08 -4.93 -0.13
C THR A 62 -9.10 -4.20 0.80
N PRO A 63 -8.54 -4.87 1.82
CA PRO A 63 -7.65 -4.24 2.80
C PRO A 63 -6.35 -3.72 2.17
N THR A 64 -5.92 -4.35 1.08
CA THR A 64 -4.71 -4.00 0.33
C THR A 64 -4.94 -4.19 -1.16
N ARG A 65 -4.33 -3.32 -1.97
CA ARG A 65 -4.33 -3.44 -3.43
C ARG A 65 -3.40 -4.57 -3.87
N THR A 66 -3.83 -5.36 -4.85
CA THR A 66 -2.98 -6.30 -5.58
C THR A 66 -2.54 -5.63 -6.87
N GLU A 67 -1.23 -5.64 -7.15
CA GLU A 67 -0.73 -5.10 -8.42
C GLU A 67 -0.78 -6.18 -9.51
N TRP A 68 -1.05 -5.77 -10.76
CA TRP A 68 -1.00 -6.62 -11.97
C TRP A 68 -2.06 -7.72 -12.06
N ASP A 69 -3.18 -7.59 -11.34
CA ASP A 69 -4.35 -8.44 -11.58
C ASP A 69 -4.94 -8.18 -12.97
N ALA A 70 -5.76 -9.13 -13.46
CA ALA A 70 -6.40 -9.03 -14.77
C ALA A 70 -7.38 -7.84 -14.88
N TYR A 71 -7.82 -7.33 -13.73
CA TYR A 71 -8.67 -6.16 -13.55
C TYR A 71 -8.33 -5.52 -12.21
N ASP A 72 -8.56 -4.21 -12.10
CA ASP A 72 -8.24 -3.47 -10.88
C ASP A 72 -9.26 -3.72 -9.75
N LEU A 73 -10.54 -3.91 -10.10
CA LEU A 73 -11.63 -4.09 -9.13
C LEU A 73 -12.59 -5.21 -9.55
N GLN A 74 -13.11 -5.92 -8.55
CA GLN A 74 -14.20 -6.89 -8.68
C GLN A 74 -15.31 -6.51 -7.70
N THR A 75 -16.55 -6.50 -8.20
CA THR A 75 -17.76 -6.10 -7.47
C THR A 75 -18.74 -7.26 -7.38
#